data_AF-A0A938N1D2-F1
#
_entry.id   AF-A0A938N1D2-F1
#
_cell.length_a   1.000
_cell.length_b   1.000
_cell.length_c   1.000
_cell.angle_alpha   90.00
_cell.angle_beta   90.00
_cell.angle_gamma   90.00
#
_symmetry.space_group_name_H-M   'P 1'
#
loop_
_entity.id
_entity.type
_entity.pdbx_description
1 polymer ?
#
loop_
_entity_poly.entity_id
_entity_poly.type
_entity_poly.pdbx_seq_one_letter_code
_entity_poly.pdbx_strand_id
1 'polypeptide(L)'
;MSLQKNDGRAGLGREASTPVGSRAGASPGWSRVMGFGEDPLLWSFPVGGVLGAKFRVHALAPIWLLGELINAGRTDRNSLVHVVPALVLVCSLAFVKELARVAAARRSATPIGAVVLWPLGAMAIQSRGPLRAWRAQAAPPAMLAAAGVVMGSLFLLAGGNASLLAFNPLAPQPVIAALATSAQLLSWWGFFAAALLLLANLVPALPMDAGRTLDARLLGSRAAARVLQIQVLGACAAFLAAAFADQPRVLIVAAVACVAGWVSLRRLAFVPVPPAEWRPDPAPPNADLDQILAKVSLHGVASLTDEERAELDRASARLRGRE
;
A
#
# COMPACT_ATOMS: atom_id res chain seq x y z
N MET A 1 2.19 -75.52 26.46
CA MET A 1 3.02 -74.31 26.52
C MET A 1 3.50 -74.02 25.10
N SER A 2 2.68 -73.31 24.32
CA SER A 2 2.85 -73.10 22.89
C SER A 2 2.96 -71.60 22.63
N LEU A 3 4.10 -71.19 22.05
CA LEU A 3 4.44 -69.81 21.71
C LEU A 3 3.82 -69.46 20.35
N GLN A 4 2.75 -68.66 20.39
CA GLN A 4 2.13 -68.10 19.18
C GLN A 4 2.80 -66.77 18.85
N LYS A 5 3.61 -66.79 17.79
CA LYS A 5 4.35 -65.65 17.22
C LYS A 5 3.37 -64.78 16.42
N ASN A 6 3.17 -63.54 16.87
CA ASN A 6 2.25 -62.59 16.25
C ASN A 6 3.05 -61.67 15.32
N ASP A 7 3.00 -61.95 14.01
CA ASP A 7 3.66 -61.15 12.97
C ASP A 7 2.79 -59.92 12.65
N GLY A 8 3.12 -58.80 13.28
CA GLY A 8 2.54 -57.49 13.00
C GLY A 8 3.01 -56.95 11.65
N ARG A 9 2.24 -57.21 10.58
CA ARG A 9 2.36 -56.49 9.30
C ARG A 9 1.83 -55.07 9.45
N ALA A 10 2.74 -54.11 9.56
CA ALA A 10 2.46 -52.70 9.37
C ALA A 10 2.04 -52.44 7.91
N GLY A 11 0.73 -52.26 7.70
CA GLY A 11 0.17 -51.79 6.43
C GLY A 11 0.53 -50.33 6.23
N LEU A 12 1.52 -50.06 5.39
CA LEU A 12 1.76 -48.74 4.81
C LEU A 12 0.63 -48.44 3.83
N GLY A 13 -0.42 -47.79 4.33
CA GLY A 13 -1.47 -47.19 3.50
C GLY A 13 -0.86 -46.14 2.58
N ARG A 14 -0.80 -46.45 1.29
CA ARG A 14 -0.64 -45.47 0.21
C ARG A 14 -1.85 -44.52 0.28
N GLU A 15 -1.68 -43.37 0.93
CA GLU A 15 -2.57 -42.24 0.73
C GLU A 15 -2.43 -41.79 -0.72
N ALA A 16 -3.49 -42.04 -1.49
CA ALA A 16 -3.61 -41.59 -2.87
C ALA A 16 -3.51 -40.05 -2.88
N SER A 17 -2.41 -39.56 -3.43
CA SER A 17 -2.23 -38.16 -3.79
C SER A 17 -3.36 -37.75 -4.75
N THR A 18 -4.34 -37.03 -4.23
CA THR A 18 -5.36 -36.39 -5.05
C THR A 18 -4.67 -35.38 -5.97
N PRO A 19 -4.89 -35.44 -7.29
CA PRO A 19 -4.30 -34.49 -8.21
C PRO A 19 -4.85 -33.10 -7.91
N VAL A 20 -3.95 -32.20 -7.51
CA VAL A 20 -4.23 -30.78 -7.31
C VAL A 20 -4.86 -30.25 -8.59
N GLY A 21 -6.11 -29.80 -8.47
CA GLY A 21 -6.99 -29.45 -9.57
C GLY A 21 -6.35 -28.51 -10.58
N SER A 22 -6.49 -28.88 -11.85
CA SER A 22 -6.25 -28.02 -13.02
C SER A 22 -7.09 -26.75 -12.88
N ARG A 23 -6.45 -25.65 -12.48
CA ARG A 23 -7.08 -24.32 -12.43
C ARG A 23 -7.55 -23.95 -13.84
N ALA A 24 -8.87 -23.79 -13.96
CA ALA A 24 -9.55 -23.32 -15.15
C ALA A 24 -8.89 -22.05 -15.71
N GLY A 25 -8.72 -22.03 -17.03
CA GLY A 25 -8.01 -21.00 -17.78
C GLY A 25 -8.56 -19.60 -17.56
N ALA A 26 -7.98 -18.86 -16.63
CA ALA A 26 -8.02 -17.41 -16.67
C ALA A 26 -7.19 -16.95 -17.88
N SER A 27 -7.83 -16.21 -18.79
CA SER A 27 -7.17 -15.69 -20.00
C SER A 27 -5.85 -14.97 -19.64
N PRO A 28 -4.76 -15.20 -20.40
CA PRO A 28 -3.41 -14.73 -20.03
C PRO A 28 -3.24 -13.21 -19.88
N GLY A 29 -4.20 -12.42 -20.36
CA GLY A 29 -4.18 -10.96 -20.27
C GLY A 29 -4.71 -10.42 -18.95
N TRP A 30 -5.81 -10.96 -18.43
CA TRP A 30 -6.49 -10.42 -17.25
C TRP A 30 -5.79 -10.80 -15.94
N SER A 31 -5.14 -11.96 -15.88
CA SER A 31 -4.37 -12.40 -14.70
C SER A 31 -3.15 -11.52 -14.41
N ARG A 32 -2.57 -10.87 -15.43
CA ARG A 32 -1.49 -9.88 -15.24
C ARG A 32 -2.00 -8.55 -14.69
N VAL A 33 -3.25 -8.20 -15.00
CA VAL A 33 -3.85 -6.90 -14.70
C VAL A 33 -4.53 -6.90 -13.32
N MET A 34 -5.24 -7.97 -12.96
CA MET A 34 -6.04 -8.03 -11.72
C MET A 34 -5.28 -8.58 -10.50
N GLY A 35 -4.01 -8.99 -10.64
CA GLY A 35 -3.38 -9.84 -9.62
C GLY A 35 -4.14 -11.16 -9.48
N PHE A 36 -3.73 -12.04 -8.57
CA PHE A 36 -4.46 -13.28 -8.30
C PHE A 36 -5.81 -12.97 -7.62
N GLY A 37 -6.81 -12.59 -8.43
CA GLY A 37 -8.28 -12.72 -8.33
C GLY A 37 -9.05 -12.43 -7.04
N GLU A 38 -8.47 -12.56 -5.86
CA GLU A 38 -9.22 -12.74 -4.61
C GLU A 38 -9.18 -11.53 -3.67
N ASP A 39 -8.22 -10.60 -3.84
CA ASP A 39 -8.11 -9.43 -2.96
C ASP A 39 -8.26 -8.10 -3.74
N PRO A 40 -9.42 -7.42 -3.65
CA PRO A 40 -9.65 -6.15 -4.35
C PRO A 40 -8.72 -5.02 -3.87
N LEU A 41 -8.08 -5.17 -2.71
CA LEU A 41 -7.07 -4.23 -2.20
C LEU A 41 -5.73 -4.32 -2.95
N LEU A 42 -5.54 -5.35 -3.78
CA LEU A 42 -4.33 -5.56 -4.57
C LEU A 42 -4.51 -5.18 -6.05
N TRP A 43 -5.73 -4.84 -6.47
CA TRP A 43 -6.03 -4.47 -7.85
C TRP A 43 -5.28 -3.20 -8.24
N SER A 44 -4.28 -3.36 -9.12
CA SER A 44 -3.41 -2.26 -9.49
C SER A 44 -2.78 -2.45 -10.87
N PHE A 45 -2.67 -1.35 -11.61
CA PHE A 45 -2.13 -1.31 -12.96
C PHE A 45 -0.70 -0.77 -12.95
N PRO A 46 0.26 -1.37 -13.68
CA PRO A 46 1.61 -0.84 -13.78
C PRO A 46 1.59 0.50 -14.53
N VAL A 47 2.31 1.50 -14.01
CA VAL A 47 2.45 2.83 -14.66
C VAL A 47 3.86 3.07 -15.18
N GLY A 48 4.87 2.50 -14.52
CA GLY A 48 6.26 2.63 -14.96
C GLY A 48 7.24 2.40 -13.83
N GLY A 49 8.50 2.77 -14.04
CA GLY A 49 9.55 2.71 -13.02
C GLY A 49 10.24 4.06 -12.88
N VAL A 50 10.40 4.55 -11.65
CA VAL A 50 11.12 5.78 -11.34
C VAL A 50 12.06 5.52 -10.19
N LEU A 51 13.32 5.95 -10.30
CA LEU A 51 14.36 5.63 -9.32
C LEU A 51 14.36 4.11 -9.00
N GLY A 52 14.32 3.27 -10.03
CA GLY A 52 14.32 1.79 -9.93
C GLY A 52 13.21 1.15 -9.09
N ALA A 53 12.24 1.91 -8.58
CA ALA A 53 11.03 1.38 -7.97
C ALA A 53 9.95 1.22 -9.04
N LYS A 54 9.23 0.10 -9.04
CA LYS A 54 8.10 -0.15 -9.95
C LYS A 54 6.85 0.51 -9.38
N PHE A 55 6.29 1.48 -10.09
CA PHE A 55 5.06 2.17 -9.71
C PHE A 55 3.84 1.49 -10.33
N ARG A 56 2.81 1.31 -9.50
CA ARG A 56 1.49 0.83 -9.87
C ARG A 56 0.45 1.83 -9.38
N VAL A 57 -0.72 1.88 -10.01
CA VAL A 57 -1.86 2.69 -9.54
C VAL A 57 -2.99 1.75 -9.15
N HIS A 58 -3.51 1.90 -7.95
CA HIS A 58 -4.64 1.10 -7.47
C HIS A 58 -5.90 1.41 -8.27
N ALA A 59 -6.75 0.42 -8.54
CA ALA A 59 -7.96 0.58 -9.35
C ALA A 59 -8.98 1.59 -8.78
N LEU A 60 -8.99 1.78 -7.46
CA LEU A 60 -9.82 2.80 -6.81
C LEU A 60 -9.38 4.24 -7.11
N ALA A 61 -8.14 4.48 -7.52
CA ALA A 61 -7.68 5.82 -7.86
C ALA A 61 -8.41 6.41 -9.08
N PRO A 62 -8.44 5.75 -10.26
CA PRO A 62 -9.19 6.26 -11.41
C PRO A 62 -10.70 6.29 -11.17
N ILE A 63 -11.26 5.34 -10.41
CA ILE A 63 -12.70 5.34 -10.06
C ILE A 63 -13.04 6.58 -9.21
N TRP A 64 -12.22 6.88 -8.21
CA TRP A 64 -12.40 8.07 -7.38
C TRP A 64 -12.24 9.36 -8.19
N LEU A 65 -11.21 9.45 -9.05
CA LEU A 65 -11.01 10.59 -9.94
C LEU A 65 -12.23 10.83 -10.85
N LEU A 66 -12.75 9.78 -11.46
CA LEU A 66 -13.95 9.86 -12.30
C LEU A 66 -15.17 10.29 -11.49
N GLY A 67 -15.34 9.78 -10.27
CA GLY A 67 -16.41 10.19 -9.37
C GLY A 67 -16.39 11.68 -9.03
N GLU A 68 -15.21 12.23 -8.72
CA GLU A 68 -15.06 13.68 -8.44
C GLU A 68 -15.32 14.52 -9.71
N LEU A 69 -14.88 14.07 -10.90
CA LEU A 69 -15.16 14.76 -12.16
C LEU A 69 -16.64 14.76 -12.53
N ILE A 70 -17.34 13.63 -12.37
CA ILE A 70 -18.79 13.54 -12.59
C ILE A 70 -19.52 14.46 -11.60
N ASN A 71 -19.12 14.44 -10.33
CA ASN A 71 -19.74 15.28 -9.31
C ASN A 71 -19.53 16.79 -9.57
N ALA A 72 -18.35 17.16 -10.06
CA ALA A 72 -18.05 18.52 -10.52
C ALA A 72 -18.97 18.93 -11.68
N GLY A 73 -19.18 18.06 -12.67
CA GLY A 73 -20.05 18.35 -13.81
C GLY A 73 -21.54 18.45 -13.48
N ARG A 74 -22.00 17.84 -12.38
CA ARG A 74 -23.43 17.85 -11.98
C ARG A 74 -23.81 19.03 -11.09
N THR A 75 -22.84 19.67 -10.46
CA THR A 75 -23.10 20.69 -9.44
C THR A 75 -22.61 22.04 -9.97
N ASP A 76 -23.51 23.00 -10.19
CA ASP A 76 -23.13 24.36 -10.62
C ASP A 76 -22.13 25.06 -9.67
N ARG A 77 -22.01 24.53 -8.44
CA ARG A 77 -21.11 25.03 -7.40
C ARG A 77 -19.62 24.69 -7.63
N ASN A 78 -19.31 23.66 -8.42
CA ASN A 78 -17.94 23.16 -8.58
C ASN A 78 -17.56 23.06 -10.07
N SER A 79 -17.26 24.19 -10.70
CA SER A 79 -16.80 24.16 -12.09
C SER A 79 -15.56 23.27 -12.25
N LEU A 80 -15.46 22.60 -13.40
CA LEU A 80 -14.30 21.75 -13.74
C LEU A 80 -12.97 22.51 -13.63
N VAL A 81 -13.00 23.84 -13.80
CA VAL A 81 -11.84 24.74 -13.67
C VAL A 81 -11.24 24.69 -12.26
N HIS A 82 -12.02 24.44 -11.22
CA HIS A 82 -11.49 24.30 -9.85
C HIS A 82 -11.10 22.87 -9.51
N VAL A 83 -11.91 21.89 -9.94
CA VAL A 83 -11.73 20.49 -9.53
C VAL A 83 -10.55 19.85 -10.25
N VAL A 84 -10.36 20.09 -11.55
CA VAL A 84 -9.26 19.46 -12.30
C VAL A 84 -7.89 19.83 -11.73
N PRO A 85 -7.55 21.11 -11.49
CA PRO A 85 -6.26 21.45 -10.87
C PRO A 85 -6.09 20.86 -9.47
N ALA A 86 -7.17 20.82 -8.67
CA ALA A 86 -7.13 20.21 -7.34
C ALA A 86 -6.76 18.72 -7.41
N LEU A 87 -7.40 17.97 -8.31
CA LEU A 87 -7.12 16.54 -8.52
C LEU A 87 -5.68 16.32 -9.02
N VAL A 88 -5.23 17.12 -9.98
CA VAL A 88 -3.85 17.06 -10.50
C VAL A 88 -2.84 17.32 -9.39
N LEU A 89 -3.07 18.33 -8.53
CA LEU A 89 -2.20 18.65 -7.41
C LEU A 89 -2.17 17.55 -6.36
N VAL A 90 -3.33 17.00 -5.98
CA VAL A 90 -3.42 15.87 -5.03
C VAL A 90 -2.67 14.66 -5.57
N CYS A 91 -2.90 14.26 -6.83
CA CYS A 91 -2.19 13.14 -7.45
C CYS A 91 -0.69 13.39 -7.55
N SER A 92 -0.28 14.60 -7.92
CA SER A 92 1.14 14.97 -8.03
C SER A 92 1.83 14.91 -6.67
N LEU A 93 1.23 15.47 -5.62
CA LEU A 93 1.78 15.41 -4.26
C LEU A 93 1.79 13.98 -3.70
N ALA A 94 0.74 13.19 -3.97
CA ALA A 94 0.70 11.78 -3.62
C ALA A 94 1.78 10.96 -4.34
N PHE A 95 2.18 11.36 -5.55
CA PHE A 95 3.30 10.74 -6.26
C PHE A 95 4.66 11.20 -5.69
N VAL A 96 4.85 12.52 -5.52
CA VAL A 96 6.10 13.09 -5.00
C VAL A 96 6.40 12.58 -3.58
N LYS A 97 5.38 12.34 -2.73
CA LYS A 97 5.61 11.81 -1.37
C LYS A 97 6.19 10.41 -1.41
N GLU A 98 5.76 9.62 -2.38
CA GLU A 98 6.25 8.27 -2.57
C GLU A 98 7.67 8.27 -3.17
N LEU A 99 7.96 9.21 -4.07
CA LEU A 99 9.34 9.44 -4.50
C LEU A 99 10.26 9.83 -3.34
N ALA A 100 9.80 10.65 -2.40
CA ALA A 100 10.57 11.00 -1.21
C ALA A 100 10.87 9.77 -0.34
N ARG A 101 9.90 8.87 -0.15
CA ARG A 101 10.10 7.56 0.50
C ARG A 101 11.16 6.73 -0.24
N VAL A 102 11.03 6.61 -1.56
CA VAL A 102 11.95 5.82 -2.38
C VAL A 102 13.38 6.36 -2.30
N ALA A 103 13.53 7.68 -2.39
CA ALA A 103 14.83 8.34 -2.25
C ALA A 103 15.46 8.09 -0.87
N ALA A 104 14.67 8.18 0.20
CA ALA A 104 15.14 7.95 1.57
C ALA A 104 15.51 6.47 1.83
N ALA A 105 14.74 5.53 1.30
CA ALA A 105 15.03 4.10 1.39
C ALA A 105 16.31 3.73 0.61
N ARG A 106 16.52 4.31 -0.58
CA ARG A 106 17.76 4.13 -1.36
C ARG A 106 19.00 4.63 -0.64
N ARG A 107 18.93 5.83 -0.02
CA ARG A 107 20.03 6.36 0.81
C ARG A 107 20.37 5.45 1.99
N SER A 108 19.41 4.63 2.42
CA SER A 108 19.56 3.67 3.52
C SER A 108 19.83 2.24 3.03
N ALA A 109 20.13 2.04 1.75
CA ALA A 109 20.32 0.73 1.10
C ALA A 109 19.19 -0.27 1.39
N THR A 110 17.97 0.23 1.61
CA THR A 110 16.81 -0.62 1.88
C THR A 110 16.17 -1.02 0.55
N PRO A 111 15.96 -2.32 0.28
CA PRO A 111 15.33 -2.77 -0.95
C PRO A 111 13.88 -2.26 -1.01
N ILE A 112 13.48 -1.79 -2.20
CA ILE A 112 12.14 -1.25 -2.43
C ILE A 112 11.48 -2.14 -3.48
N GLY A 113 10.34 -2.72 -3.13
CA GLY A 113 9.51 -3.48 -4.05
C GLY A 113 8.68 -2.57 -4.97
N ALA A 114 7.47 -3.03 -5.28
CA ALA A 114 6.50 -2.22 -6.01
C ALA A 114 5.82 -1.20 -5.08
N VAL A 115 5.63 0.03 -5.58
CA VAL A 115 4.89 1.10 -4.91
C VAL A 115 3.52 1.22 -5.57
N VAL A 116 2.45 0.97 -4.81
CA VAL A 116 1.07 1.08 -5.31
C VAL A 116 0.49 2.42 -4.89
N LEU A 117 0.34 3.35 -5.83
CA LEU A 117 -0.27 4.67 -5.65
C LEU A 117 -1.77 4.56 -5.38
N TRP A 118 -2.24 5.34 -4.41
CA TRP A 118 -3.61 5.45 -3.93
C TRP A 118 -3.94 6.94 -3.70
N PRO A 119 -5.21 7.39 -3.81
CA PRO A 119 -5.55 8.82 -3.67
C PRO A 119 -5.05 9.47 -2.37
N LEU A 120 -5.06 8.74 -1.27
CA LEU A 120 -4.60 9.18 0.06
C LEU A 120 -3.14 8.79 0.39
N GLY A 121 -2.46 7.99 -0.43
CA GLY A 121 -1.39 7.10 0.06
C GLY A 121 -0.64 6.34 -1.02
N ALA A 122 0.42 5.63 -0.68
CA ALA A 122 0.66 4.36 -1.35
C ALA A 122 0.33 3.22 -0.40
N MET A 123 -0.16 2.08 -0.89
CA MET A 123 -0.10 0.82 -0.16
C MET A 123 1.17 0.08 -0.57
N ALA A 124 2.32 0.57 -0.11
CA ALA A 124 3.57 -0.14 -0.35
C ALA A 124 3.60 -1.36 0.58
N ILE A 125 3.64 -2.56 -0.02
CA ILE A 125 3.96 -3.80 0.70
C ILE A 125 5.47 -3.73 0.97
N GLN A 126 5.86 -3.11 2.07
CA GLN A 126 7.24 -3.19 2.52
C GLN A 126 7.40 -4.35 3.48
N SER A 127 8.35 -5.22 3.16
CA SER A 127 8.91 -6.21 4.07
C SER A 127 9.45 -5.49 5.31
N ARG A 128 9.19 -6.04 6.50
CA ARG A 128 9.76 -5.53 7.76
C ARG A 128 11.27 -5.36 7.58
N GLY A 129 11.75 -4.12 7.70
CA GLY A 129 13.15 -3.75 7.49
C GLY A 129 13.88 -3.44 8.80
N PRO A 130 15.22 -3.32 8.76
CA PRO A 130 16.02 -2.92 9.92
C PRO A 130 15.58 -1.55 10.46
N LEU A 131 15.90 -1.24 11.72
CA LEU A 131 15.52 0.02 12.42
C LEU A 131 15.67 1.28 11.57
N ARG A 132 16.70 1.36 10.72
CA ARG A 132 16.95 2.52 9.84
C ARG A 132 15.80 2.80 8.85
N ALA A 133 14.90 1.86 8.63
CA ALA A 133 13.71 2.01 7.79
C ALA A 133 12.74 3.11 8.29
N TRP A 134 12.74 3.46 9.59
CA TRP A 134 11.85 4.51 10.09
C TRP A 134 12.08 5.87 9.40
N ARG A 135 13.33 6.18 9.00
CA ARG A 135 13.64 7.43 8.29
C ARG A 135 13.00 7.47 6.90
N ALA A 136 12.95 6.33 6.22
CA ALA A 136 12.26 6.23 4.94
C ALA A 136 10.74 6.41 5.10
N GLN A 137 10.16 5.94 6.22
CA GLN A 137 8.74 6.15 6.51
C GLN A 137 8.40 7.57 6.97
N ALA A 138 9.35 8.28 7.59
CA ALA A 138 9.19 9.67 8.00
C ALA A 138 9.43 10.69 6.87
N ALA A 139 10.05 10.29 5.75
CA ALA A 139 10.33 11.20 4.64
C ALA A 139 9.07 11.77 3.96
N PRO A 140 7.99 11.00 3.72
CA PRO A 140 6.74 11.52 3.15
C PRO A 140 6.07 12.64 3.95
N PRO A 141 5.80 12.52 5.28
CA PRO A 141 5.20 13.62 6.03
C PRO A 141 6.12 14.84 6.10
N ALA A 142 7.44 14.66 6.18
CA ALA A 142 8.38 15.77 6.11
C ALA A 142 8.31 16.50 4.76
N MET A 143 8.23 15.76 3.65
CA MET A 143 8.04 16.34 2.31
C MET A 143 6.73 17.10 2.22
N LEU A 144 5.61 16.51 2.67
CA LEU A 144 4.29 17.15 2.63
C LEU A 144 4.23 18.43 3.48
N ALA A 145 4.87 18.43 4.65
CA ALA A 145 4.99 19.64 5.47
C ALA A 145 5.78 20.73 4.74
N ALA A 146 6.91 20.40 4.12
CA ALA A 146 7.68 21.34 3.32
C ALA A 146 6.88 21.87 2.12
N ALA A 147 6.16 21.00 1.41
CA ALA A 147 5.28 21.38 0.31
C ALA A 147 4.15 22.32 0.79
N GLY A 148 3.56 22.07 1.96
CA GLY A 148 2.58 22.95 2.57
C GLY A 148 3.15 24.35 2.86
N VAL A 149 4.34 24.43 3.46
CA VAL A 149 5.02 25.71 3.71
C VAL A 149 5.29 26.47 2.40
N VAL A 150 5.79 25.79 1.37
CA VAL A 150 6.07 26.40 0.06
C VAL A 150 4.78 26.90 -0.59
N MET A 151 3.75 26.06 -0.68
CA MET A 151 2.48 26.42 -1.34
C MET A 151 1.72 27.51 -0.58
N GLY A 152 1.74 27.47 0.75
CA GLY A 152 1.19 28.54 1.59
C GLY A 152 1.94 29.86 1.42
N SER A 153 3.27 29.82 1.31
CA SER A 153 4.07 31.03 1.04
C SER A 153 3.77 31.61 -0.35
N LEU A 154 3.66 30.76 -1.37
CA LEU A 154 3.27 31.17 -2.73
C LEU A 154 1.86 31.79 -2.75
N PHE A 155 0.94 31.28 -1.93
CA PHE A 155 -0.39 31.86 -1.80
C PHE A 155 -0.35 33.28 -1.23
N LEU A 156 0.45 33.53 -0.19
CA LEU A 156 0.63 34.86 0.37
C LEU A 156 1.29 35.82 -0.64
N LEU A 157 2.31 35.34 -1.37
CA LEU A 157 2.97 36.13 -2.42
C LEU A 157 2.03 36.46 -3.59
N ALA A 158 1.04 35.61 -3.87
CA ALA A 158 -0.03 35.86 -4.83
C ALA A 158 -1.10 36.84 -4.31
N GLY A 159 -0.88 37.51 -3.17
CA GLY A 159 -1.82 38.44 -2.55
C GLY A 159 -2.95 37.76 -1.77
N GLY A 160 -2.80 36.48 -1.44
CA GLY A 160 -3.77 35.75 -0.62
C GLY A 160 -3.81 36.25 0.83
N ASN A 161 -4.99 36.23 1.45
CA ASN A 161 -5.14 36.60 2.85
C ASN A 161 -4.72 35.44 3.76
N ALA A 162 -3.80 35.69 4.71
CA ALA A 162 -3.32 34.67 5.65
C ALA A 162 -4.42 34.01 6.47
N SER A 163 -5.55 34.68 6.74
CA SER A 163 -6.69 34.08 7.44
C SER A 163 -7.30 32.90 6.68
N LEU A 164 -7.16 32.86 5.35
CA LEU A 164 -7.67 31.78 4.49
C LEU A 164 -6.79 30.52 4.53
N LEU A 165 -5.61 30.59 5.16
CA LEU A 165 -4.78 29.41 5.46
C LEU A 165 -5.27 28.67 6.70
N ALA A 166 -6.06 29.32 7.56
CA ALA A 166 -6.79 28.68 8.65
C ALA A 166 -8.20 28.31 8.15
N PHE A 167 -8.36 27.07 7.66
CA PHE A 167 -9.58 26.64 6.99
C PHE A 167 -10.17 25.36 7.62
N ASN A 168 -11.47 25.16 7.38
CA ASN A 168 -12.12 23.88 7.67
C ASN A 168 -11.91 22.92 6.49
N PRO A 169 -11.16 21.81 6.64
CA PRO A 169 -10.89 20.88 5.55
C PRO A 169 -12.14 20.18 4.99
N LEU A 170 -13.23 20.17 5.75
CA LEU A 170 -14.51 19.59 5.33
C LEU A 170 -15.39 20.58 4.55
N ALA A 171 -15.07 21.87 4.62
CA ALA A 171 -15.83 22.94 3.97
C ALA A 171 -14.88 23.93 3.26
N PRO A 172 -14.22 23.53 2.16
CA PRO A 172 -13.29 24.40 1.43
C PRO A 172 -13.96 25.54 0.66
N GLN A 173 -15.28 25.46 0.44
CA GLN A 173 -16.02 26.35 -0.45
C GLN A 173 -15.95 27.85 -0.11
N PRO A 174 -16.05 28.27 1.17
CA PRO A 174 -15.94 29.69 1.51
C PRO A 174 -14.58 30.27 1.13
N VAL A 175 -13.51 29.45 1.21
CA VAL A 175 -12.18 29.91 0.82
C VAL A 175 -12.06 30.02 -0.69
N ILE A 176 -12.52 29.01 -1.44
CA ILE A 176 -12.50 29.01 -2.91
C ILE A 176 -13.24 30.22 -3.47
N ALA A 177 -14.40 30.56 -2.89
CA ALA A 177 -15.20 31.73 -3.29
C ALA A 177 -14.51 33.08 -3.03
N ALA A 178 -13.52 33.12 -2.12
CA ALA A 178 -12.76 34.32 -1.80
C ALA A 178 -11.49 34.49 -2.65
N LEU A 179 -11.14 33.50 -3.49
CA LEU A 179 -9.92 33.55 -4.31
C LEU A 179 -10.15 34.36 -5.58
N ALA A 180 -9.31 35.37 -5.81
CA ALA A 180 -9.47 36.32 -6.91
C ALA A 180 -8.67 35.96 -8.17
N THR A 181 -7.58 35.18 -8.03
CA THR A 181 -6.66 34.89 -9.14
C THR A 181 -6.38 33.40 -9.28
N SER A 182 -6.01 32.97 -10.49
CA SER A 182 -5.57 31.59 -10.74
C SER A 182 -4.32 31.21 -9.94
N ALA A 183 -3.42 32.17 -9.68
CA ALA A 183 -2.25 31.96 -8.84
C ALA A 183 -2.64 31.67 -7.39
N GLN A 184 -3.58 32.43 -6.81
CA GLN A 184 -4.15 32.16 -5.49
C GLN A 184 -4.85 30.81 -5.46
N LEU A 185 -5.65 30.49 -6.48
CA LEU A 185 -6.36 29.22 -6.60
C LEU A 185 -5.41 28.01 -6.60
N LEU A 186 -4.39 28.03 -7.46
CA LEU A 186 -3.44 26.90 -7.59
C LEU A 186 -2.56 26.75 -6.34
N SER A 187 -2.04 27.85 -5.82
CA SER A 187 -1.22 27.86 -4.61
C SER A 187 -2.02 27.38 -3.39
N TRP A 188 -3.25 27.86 -3.22
CA TRP A 188 -4.13 27.42 -2.14
C TRP A 188 -4.54 25.96 -2.28
N TRP A 189 -4.89 25.48 -3.47
CA TRP A 189 -5.17 24.05 -3.67
C TRP A 189 -3.96 23.16 -3.37
N GLY A 190 -2.76 23.61 -3.71
CA GLY A 190 -1.54 22.87 -3.37
C GLY A 190 -1.29 22.85 -1.86
N PHE A 191 -1.53 23.95 -1.16
CA PHE A 191 -1.50 24.01 0.30
C PHE A 191 -2.54 23.10 0.92
N PHE A 192 -3.80 23.18 0.48
CA PHE A 192 -4.90 22.34 0.90
C PHE A 192 -4.58 20.86 0.71
N ALA A 193 -4.11 20.47 -0.48
CA ALA A 193 -3.75 19.09 -0.79
C ALA A 193 -2.59 18.58 0.06
N ALA A 194 -1.54 19.39 0.25
CA ALA A 194 -0.40 19.05 1.11
C ALA A 194 -0.85 18.87 2.57
N ALA A 195 -1.66 19.79 3.09
CA ALA A 195 -2.21 19.72 4.45
C ALA A 195 -3.12 18.50 4.63
N LEU A 196 -4.04 18.24 3.69
CA LEU A 196 -4.94 17.09 3.74
C LEU A 196 -4.16 15.77 3.72
N LEU A 197 -3.21 15.63 2.80
CA LEU A 197 -2.37 14.44 2.71
C LEU A 197 -1.49 14.29 3.97
N LEU A 198 -0.94 15.38 4.50
CA LEU A 198 -0.14 15.35 5.73
C LEU A 198 -0.99 14.88 6.91
N LEU A 199 -2.15 15.50 7.14
CA LEU A 199 -3.05 15.16 8.23
C LEU A 199 -3.52 13.71 8.14
N ALA A 200 -3.92 13.24 6.95
CA ALA A 200 -4.30 11.85 6.73
C ALA A 200 -3.15 10.89 7.04
N ASN A 201 -1.91 11.24 6.68
CA ASN A 201 -0.75 10.38 6.87
C ASN A 201 -0.11 10.50 8.27
N LEU A 202 -0.50 11.48 9.09
CA LEU A 202 -0.12 11.60 10.50
C LEU A 202 -0.99 10.74 11.44
N VAL A 203 -2.11 10.19 10.94
CA VAL A 203 -2.93 9.26 11.72
C VAL A 203 -2.11 8.00 12.02
N PRO A 204 -1.96 7.59 13.29
CA PRO A 204 -1.18 6.41 13.69
C PRO A 204 -1.96 5.12 13.38
N ALA A 205 -2.16 4.86 12.09
CA ALA A 205 -2.96 3.77 11.54
C ALA A 205 -2.24 3.15 10.34
N LEU A 206 -2.39 1.85 10.09
CA LEU A 206 -1.95 1.23 8.84
C LEU A 206 -3.09 1.33 7.80
N PRO A 207 -2.82 1.74 6.55
CA PRO A 207 -1.50 1.84 5.92
C PRO A 207 -0.87 3.24 5.96
N MET A 208 -1.31 4.17 6.83
CA MET A 208 -0.78 5.55 6.88
C MET A 208 0.67 5.62 7.39
N ASP A 209 1.35 6.71 7.03
CA ASP A 209 2.81 6.84 7.22
C ASP A 209 3.23 6.90 8.69
N ALA A 210 2.45 7.56 9.55
CA ALA A 210 2.70 7.55 11.00
C ALA A 210 2.55 6.15 11.59
N GLY A 211 1.54 5.38 11.16
CA GLY A 211 1.38 3.99 11.57
C GLY A 211 2.59 3.13 11.17
N ARG A 212 3.10 3.29 9.94
CA ARG A 212 4.31 2.59 9.48
C ARG A 212 5.56 3.04 10.20
N THR A 213 5.67 4.33 10.51
CA THR A 213 6.82 4.87 11.24
C THR A 213 6.85 4.31 12.66
N LEU A 214 5.69 4.23 13.31
CA LEU A 214 5.54 3.59 14.62
C LEU A 214 5.85 2.09 14.56
N ASP A 215 5.32 1.36 13.58
CA ASP A 215 5.60 -0.07 13.38
C ASP A 215 7.11 -0.32 13.18
N ALA A 216 7.75 0.44 12.29
CA ALA A 216 9.18 0.35 12.02
C ALA A 216 10.05 0.69 13.24
N ARG A 217 9.60 1.62 14.10
CA ARG A 217 10.33 2.02 15.30
C ARG A 217 10.13 1.05 16.46
N LEU A 218 8.96 0.44 16.58
CA LEU A 218 8.60 -0.41 17.73
C LEU A 218 8.93 -1.89 17.52
N LEU A 219 9.32 -2.32 16.32
CA LEU A 219 9.89 -3.63 15.94
C LEU A 219 9.13 -4.89 16.42
N GLY A 220 7.96 -4.77 17.03
CA GLY A 220 7.29 -5.86 17.74
C GLY A 220 5.85 -6.05 17.31
N SER A 221 5.45 -7.32 17.10
CA SER A 221 4.07 -7.72 16.79
C SER A 221 3.04 -7.18 17.80
N ARG A 222 3.42 -7.03 19.07
CA ARG A 222 2.58 -6.45 20.13
C ARG A 222 2.29 -4.96 19.91
N ALA A 223 3.28 -4.19 19.44
CA ALA A 223 3.09 -2.77 19.14
C ALA A 223 2.23 -2.59 17.90
N ALA A 224 2.46 -3.40 16.86
CA ALA A 224 1.63 -3.42 15.66
C ALA A 224 0.15 -3.72 15.99
N ALA A 225 -0.11 -4.70 16.87
CA ALA A 225 -1.46 -5.03 17.31
C ALA A 225 -2.14 -3.84 18.04
N ARG A 226 -1.41 -3.14 18.93
CA ARG A 226 -1.94 -1.94 19.62
C ARG A 226 -2.24 -0.80 18.66
N VAL A 227 -1.34 -0.53 17.69
CA VAL A 227 -1.55 0.50 16.66
C VAL A 227 -2.82 0.18 15.85
N LEU A 228 -3.01 -1.07 15.44
CA LEU A 228 -4.22 -1.48 14.73
C LEU A 228 -5.49 -1.41 15.58
N GLN A 229 -5.42 -1.74 16.87
CA GLN A 229 -6.56 -1.57 17.79
C GLN A 229 -6.95 -0.09 17.93
N ILE A 230 -5.98 0.79 18.15
CA ILE A 230 -6.19 2.24 18.22
C ILE A 230 -6.80 2.75 16.92
N GLN A 231 -6.31 2.28 15.77
CA GLN A 231 -6.88 2.62 14.47
C GLN A 231 -8.35 2.21 14.36
N VAL A 232 -8.70 0.96 14.68
CA VAL A 232 -10.09 0.48 14.55
C VAL A 232 -11.01 1.29 15.47
N LEU A 233 -10.60 1.53 16.71
CA LEU A 233 -11.36 2.35 17.65
C LEU A 233 -11.52 3.79 17.16
N GLY A 234 -10.44 4.42 16.69
CA GLY A 234 -10.46 5.76 16.13
C GLY A 234 -11.34 5.88 14.89
N ALA A 235 -11.29 4.88 14.00
CA ALA A 235 -12.14 4.83 12.81
C ALA A 235 -13.62 4.63 13.17
N CYS A 236 -13.95 3.77 14.15
CA CYS A 236 -15.32 3.64 14.67
C CYS A 236 -15.82 4.95 15.30
N ALA A 237 -15.00 5.62 16.11
CA ALA A 237 -15.36 6.91 16.71
C ALA A 237 -15.59 7.98 15.63
N ALA A 238 -14.71 8.08 14.63
CA ALA A 238 -14.86 8.99 13.49
C ALA A 238 -16.11 8.67 12.66
N PHE A 239 -16.44 7.39 12.47
CA PHE A 239 -17.65 6.96 11.76
C PHE A 239 -18.90 7.44 12.49
N LEU A 240 -18.98 7.21 13.81
CA LEU A 240 -20.11 7.66 14.63
C LEU A 240 -20.23 9.19 14.61
N ALA A 241 -19.12 9.90 14.82
CA ALA A 241 -19.10 11.37 14.77
C ALA A 241 -19.56 11.90 13.40
N ALA A 242 -19.10 11.29 12.30
CA ALA A 242 -19.49 11.67 10.94
C ALA A 242 -20.97 11.38 10.66
N ALA A 243 -21.52 10.30 11.21
CA ALA A 243 -22.94 10.00 11.12
C ALA A 243 -23.79 11.03 11.86
N PHE A 244 -23.40 11.44 13.07
CA PHE A 244 -24.08 12.49 13.83
C PHE A 244 -23.94 13.88 13.19
N ALA A 245 -22.82 14.15 12.52
CA ALA A 245 -22.56 15.44 11.87
C ALA A 245 -23.08 15.52 10.42
N ASP A 246 -23.76 14.49 9.93
CA ASP A 246 -24.23 14.34 8.55
C ASP A 246 -23.13 14.63 7.51
N GLN A 247 -21.95 14.03 7.72
CA GLN A 247 -20.78 14.18 6.86
C GLN A 247 -20.54 12.90 6.04
N PRO A 248 -21.26 12.68 4.92
CA PRO A 248 -21.23 11.41 4.19
C PRO A 248 -19.83 11.04 3.67
N ARG A 249 -19.02 12.04 3.31
CA ARG A 249 -17.62 11.82 2.87
C ARG A 249 -16.76 11.26 3.99
N VAL A 250 -16.84 11.85 5.19
CA VAL A 250 -16.08 11.40 6.36
C VAL A 250 -16.56 10.02 6.80
N LEU A 251 -17.87 9.77 6.73
CA LEU A 251 -18.48 8.48 7.04
C LEU A 251 -17.92 7.35 6.17
N ILE A 252 -17.84 7.55 4.84
CA ILE A 252 -17.26 6.56 3.91
C ILE A 252 -15.79 6.31 4.22
N VAL A 253 -15.00 7.37 4.41
CA VAL A 253 -13.56 7.24 4.72
C VAL A 253 -13.35 6.50 6.04
N ALA A 254 -14.13 6.83 7.08
CA ALA A 254 -14.07 6.17 8.38
C ALA A 254 -14.47 4.69 8.29
N ALA A 255 -15.50 4.36 7.52
CA ALA A 255 -15.92 2.96 7.29
C ALA A 255 -14.81 2.14 6.61
N VAL A 256 -14.20 2.66 5.54
CA VAL A 256 -13.10 2.00 4.84
C VAL A 256 -11.89 1.83 5.77
N ALA A 257 -11.54 2.87 6.53
CA ALA A 257 -10.43 2.81 7.49
C ALA A 257 -10.67 1.77 8.60
N CYS A 258 -11.92 1.64 9.08
CA CYS A 258 -12.32 0.65 10.07
C CYS A 258 -12.18 -0.78 9.52
N VAL A 259 -12.74 -1.05 8.34
CA VAL A 259 -12.66 -2.37 7.69
C VAL A 259 -11.20 -2.74 7.39
N ALA A 260 -10.41 -1.81 6.84
CA ALA A 260 -9.00 -2.06 6.56
C ALA A 260 -8.18 -2.36 7.83
N GLY A 261 -8.44 -1.62 8.92
CA GLY A 261 -7.83 -1.85 10.22
C GLY A 261 -8.22 -3.22 10.80
N TRP A 262 -9.51 -3.58 10.72
CA TRP A 262 -10.02 -4.85 11.19
C TRP A 262 -9.44 -6.04 10.42
N VAL A 263 -9.40 -5.98 9.08
CA VAL A 263 -8.78 -7.02 8.25
C VAL A 263 -7.29 -7.16 8.59
N SER A 264 -6.59 -6.05 8.78
CA SER A 264 -5.17 -6.06 9.16
C SER A 264 -4.96 -6.69 10.54
N LEU A 265 -5.84 -6.39 11.51
CA LEU A 265 -5.79 -6.97 12.85
C LEU A 265 -6.04 -8.47 12.81
N ARG A 266 -7.01 -8.92 12.00
CA ARG A 266 -7.28 -10.35 11.76
C ARG A 266 -6.07 -11.05 11.15
N ARG A 267 -5.44 -10.45 10.14
CA ARG A 267 -4.21 -11.02 9.54
C ARG A 267 -3.09 -11.17 10.56
N LEU A 268 -2.85 -10.18 11.42
CA LEU A 268 -1.85 -10.31 12.49
C LEU A 268 -2.15 -11.43 13.47
N ALA A 269 -3.42 -11.72 13.75
CA ALA A 269 -3.80 -12.81 14.65
C ALA A 269 -3.53 -14.21 14.07
N PHE A 270 -3.48 -14.34 12.74
CA PHE A 270 -3.24 -15.60 12.04
C PHE A 270 -1.80 -15.80 11.55
N VAL A 271 -0.93 -14.79 11.65
CA VAL A 271 0.50 -14.96 11.34
C VAL A 271 1.16 -15.63 12.55
N PRO A 272 1.67 -16.88 12.42
CA PRO A 272 2.42 -17.52 13.49
C PRO A 272 3.60 -16.62 13.84
N VAL A 273 3.73 -16.24 15.11
CA VAL A 273 4.95 -15.59 15.58
C VAL A 273 6.06 -16.63 15.44
N PRO A 274 7.11 -16.39 14.62
CA PRO A 274 8.23 -17.32 14.57
C PRO A 274 8.76 -17.50 15.99
N PRO A 275 9.07 -18.72 16.43
CA PRO A 275 9.64 -18.93 17.77
C PRO A 275 10.86 -18.02 17.97
N ALA A 276 11.06 -17.52 19.19
CA ALA A 276 12.13 -16.58 19.51
C ALA A 276 13.54 -17.11 19.18
N GLU A 277 13.66 -18.41 18.97
CA GLU A 277 14.86 -19.12 18.55
C GLU A 277 14.88 -19.43 17.04
N TRP A 278 14.17 -18.65 16.20
CA TRP A 278 14.33 -18.73 14.75
C TRP A 278 15.77 -18.32 14.40
N ARG A 279 16.67 -19.30 14.46
CA ARG A 279 17.88 -19.30 13.64
C ARG A 279 17.35 -19.42 12.22
N PRO A 280 17.78 -18.57 11.27
CA PRO A 280 17.58 -18.91 9.88
C PRO A 280 18.12 -20.32 9.73
N ASP A 281 17.24 -21.27 9.36
CA ASP A 281 17.72 -22.57 8.92
C ASP A 281 18.84 -22.29 7.90
N PRO A 282 19.96 -23.04 7.94
CA PRO A 282 20.97 -22.92 6.90
C PRO A 282 20.21 -22.92 5.57
N ALA A 283 20.47 -21.88 4.75
CA ALA A 283 19.64 -21.52 3.62
C ALA A 283 19.13 -22.81 2.95
N PRO A 284 17.80 -23.00 2.83
CA PRO A 284 17.27 -24.26 2.35
C PRO A 284 18.02 -24.62 1.08
N PRO A 285 18.35 -25.90 0.82
CA PRO A 285 19.25 -26.29 -0.27
C PRO A 285 18.81 -25.82 -1.67
N ASN A 286 17.64 -25.19 -1.78
CA ASN A 286 17.07 -24.60 -2.98
C ASN A 286 16.94 -23.05 -2.93
N ALA A 287 17.64 -22.34 -2.04
CA ALA A 287 17.57 -20.88 -1.95
C ALA A 287 17.93 -20.19 -3.28
N ASP A 288 18.83 -20.80 -4.05
CA ASP A 288 19.19 -20.34 -5.41
C ASP A 288 18.04 -20.53 -6.39
N LEU A 289 17.28 -21.63 -6.29
CA LEU A 289 16.11 -21.89 -7.11
C LEU A 289 15.00 -20.86 -6.86
N ASP A 290 14.75 -20.50 -5.60
CA ASP A 290 13.75 -19.49 -5.26
C ASP A 290 14.11 -18.11 -5.81
N GLN A 291 15.40 -17.73 -5.80
CA GLN A 291 15.86 -16.51 -6.45
C GLN A 291 15.65 -16.56 -7.97
N ILE A 292 15.92 -17.70 -8.60
CA ILE A 292 15.69 -17.90 -10.04
C ILE A 292 14.21 -17.77 -10.36
N LEU A 293 13.33 -18.42 -9.60
CA LEU A 293 11.88 -18.33 -9.79
C LEU A 293 11.36 -16.90 -9.57
N ALA A 294 11.89 -16.18 -8.58
CA ALA A 294 11.56 -14.77 -8.35
C ALA A 294 12.01 -13.89 -9.52
N LYS A 295 13.20 -14.14 -10.09
CA LYS A 295 13.73 -13.45 -11.27
C LYS A 295 12.87 -13.72 -12.51
N VAL A 296 12.50 -14.98 -12.76
CA VAL A 296 11.56 -15.37 -13.83
C VAL A 296 10.22 -14.67 -13.68
N SER A 297 9.66 -14.60 -12.47
CA SER A 297 8.39 -13.92 -12.20
C SER A 297 8.47 -12.41 -12.48
N LEU A 298 9.59 -11.77 -12.13
CA LEU A 298 9.76 -10.32 -12.24
C LEU A 298 10.18 -9.84 -13.64
N HIS A 299 10.92 -10.66 -14.38
CA HIS A 299 11.62 -10.26 -15.61
C HIS A 299 11.41 -11.23 -16.79
N GLY A 300 10.75 -12.37 -16.58
CA GLY A 300 10.54 -13.41 -17.59
C GLY A 300 11.71 -14.37 -17.74
N VAL A 301 11.48 -15.54 -18.36
CA VAL A 301 12.48 -16.62 -18.53
C VAL A 301 13.69 -16.20 -19.38
N ALA A 302 13.52 -15.21 -20.25
CA ALA A 302 14.62 -14.65 -21.05
C ALA A 302 15.65 -13.87 -20.22
N SER A 303 15.35 -13.54 -18.96
CA SER A 303 16.27 -12.81 -18.08
C SER A 303 17.27 -13.71 -17.34
N LEU A 304 17.13 -15.03 -17.47
CA LEU A 304 18.02 -15.99 -16.83
C LEU A 304 19.34 -16.12 -17.60
N THR A 305 20.43 -16.22 -16.85
CA THR A 305 21.72 -16.68 -17.35
C THR A 305 21.67 -18.17 -17.70
N ASP A 306 22.64 -18.66 -18.46
CA ASP A 306 22.72 -20.08 -18.83
C ASP A 306 22.85 -20.98 -17.60
N GLU A 307 23.58 -20.53 -16.57
CA GLU A 307 23.72 -21.25 -15.28
C GLU A 307 22.40 -21.33 -14.52
N GLU A 308 21.69 -20.20 -14.37
CA GLU A 308 20.37 -20.16 -13.72
C GLU A 308 19.34 -21.00 -14.49
N ARG A 309 19.42 -21.03 -15.82
CA ARG A 309 18.56 -21.85 -16.66
C ARG A 309 18.85 -23.34 -16.47
N ALA A 310 20.13 -23.74 -16.45
CA ALA A 310 20.53 -25.11 -16.18
C ALA A 310 20.15 -25.57 -14.77
N GLU A 311 20.23 -24.68 -13.76
CA GLU A 311 19.73 -24.91 -12.40
C GLU A 311 18.22 -25.18 -12.40
N LEU A 312 17.45 -24.31 -13.08
CA LEU A 312 15.99 -24.45 -13.21
C LEU A 312 15.62 -25.76 -13.90
N ASP A 313 16.34 -26.13 -14.97
CA ASP A 313 16.13 -27.38 -15.71
C ASP A 313 16.48 -28.60 -14.85
N ARG A 314 17.59 -28.58 -14.10
CA ARG A 314 17.95 -29.63 -13.14
C ARG A 314 16.90 -29.80 -12.04
N ALA A 315 16.37 -28.70 -11.52
CA ALA A 315 15.27 -28.74 -10.55
C ALA A 315 13.99 -29.31 -11.17
N SER A 316 13.66 -28.91 -12.41
CA SER A 316 12.52 -29.42 -13.16
C SER A 316 12.64 -30.93 -13.42
N ALA A 317 13.84 -31.40 -13.81
CA ALA A 317 14.12 -32.82 -14.03
C ALA A 317 14.01 -33.64 -12.75
N ARG A 318 14.52 -33.12 -11.61
CA ARG A 318 14.37 -33.76 -10.29
C ARG A 318 12.92 -33.93 -9.87
N LEU A 319 12.06 -32.98 -10.22
CA LEU A 319 10.61 -33.07 -9.96
C LEU A 319 9.92 -34.11 -10.85
N ARG A 320 10.32 -34.20 -12.13
CA ARG A 320 9.78 -35.20 -13.07
C ARG A 320 10.22 -36.64 -12.75
N GLY A 321 11.40 -36.82 -12.17
CA GLY A 321 11.93 -38.14 -11.81
C GLY A 321 11.51 -38.65 -10.43
N ARG A 322 10.55 -37.99 -9.76
CA ARG A 322 10.09 -38.34 -8.40
C ARG A 322 8.73 -39.04 -8.34
N GLU A 323 8.26 -39.57 -9.47
CA GLU A 323 7.15 -40.53 -9.57
C GLU A 323 7.63 -41.97 -9.31
#